data_AF-E1QW24-F1
#
_entry.id   AF-E1QW24-F1
#
_cell.length_a   1.000
_cell.length_b   1.000
_cell.length_c   1.000
_cell.angle_alpha   90.00
_cell.angle_beta   90.00
_cell.angle_gamma   90.00
#
_symmetry.space_group_name_H-M   'P 1'
#
loop_
_entity.id
_entity.type
_entity.pdbx_description
1 polymer ?
#
loop_
_entity_poly.entity_id
_entity_poly.type
_entity_poly.pdbx_seq_one_letter_code
_entity_poly.pdbx_strand_id
1 'polypeptide(L)'
;MTECQTNDIRRMPGTASHAVPGIAPEVTPGPVPGAAPSPEAYYGERYATLLAARQQMDDLIEEFSRSRSDSDDLKPVVYHTSRVKSPASLMEKIARKGSCGTTFDDALSVGINDIVGLRVNCAFVDDVYATAAWVRSRDEVEVLNEKDYIAHPKPNGYRSLHLIVRLHRGAAALLPAVEIQLRTIATDFWATLEHKIKYKKTIENPELMQAELKRCADEIAAVDLSMQAIRNVIRDAG
;
A
#
# COMPACT_ATOMS: atom_id res chain seq x y z
N MET A 1 -46.87 -60.70 8.12
CA MET A 1 -46.39 -61.10 9.46
C MET A 1 -44.90 -60.81 9.52
N THR A 2 -44.36 -59.95 10.37
CA THR A 2 -44.92 -59.05 11.38
C THR A 2 -43.80 -58.05 11.67
N GLU A 3 -44.15 -56.79 11.84
CA GLU A 3 -43.29 -55.73 12.35
C GLU A 3 -42.66 -56.11 13.71
N CYS A 4 -41.52 -55.50 14.02
CA CYS A 4 -41.28 -55.06 15.39
C CYS A 4 -40.46 -53.76 15.37
N GLN A 5 -41.12 -52.69 15.78
CA GLN A 5 -40.54 -51.39 16.12
C GLN A 5 -39.68 -51.51 17.38
N THR A 6 -38.70 -50.60 17.57
CA THR A 6 -38.73 -49.60 18.66
C THR A 6 -37.42 -48.79 18.72
N ASN A 7 -37.58 -47.47 18.81
CA ASN A 7 -36.90 -46.44 19.61
C ASN A 7 -35.36 -46.42 19.73
N ASP A 8 -34.69 -45.30 19.99
CA ASP A 8 -34.88 -43.85 19.97
C ASP A 8 -33.51 -43.31 20.47
N ILE A 9 -33.22 -42.03 20.26
CA ILE A 9 -32.20 -41.22 20.95
C ILE A 9 -30.74 -41.45 20.51
N ARG A 10 -30.26 -40.64 19.54
CA ARG A 10 -28.88 -40.11 19.57
C ARG A 10 -28.79 -38.68 19.01
N ARG A 11 -28.59 -37.76 19.97
CA ARG A 11 -27.63 -36.63 19.96
C ARG A 11 -27.44 -35.85 18.66
N MET A 12 -27.89 -34.59 18.70
CA MET A 12 -27.30 -33.49 17.94
C MET A 12 -25.79 -33.39 18.18
N PRO A 13 -24.93 -33.22 17.16
CA PRO A 13 -23.59 -32.73 17.36
C PRO A 13 -23.54 -31.22 17.18
N GLY A 14 -23.26 -30.55 18.31
CA GLY A 14 -22.29 -29.48 18.50
C GLY A 14 -22.04 -28.47 17.38
N THR A 15 -22.28 -27.21 17.72
CA THR A 15 -21.66 -26.03 17.13
C THR A 15 -20.13 -26.20 17.07
N ALA A 16 -19.59 -26.39 15.87
CA ALA A 16 -18.15 -26.31 15.65
C ALA A 16 -17.72 -24.83 15.72
N SER A 17 -17.17 -24.44 16.87
CA SER A 17 -16.37 -23.23 17.01
C SER A 17 -15.12 -23.40 16.13
N HIS A 18 -15.12 -22.79 14.95
CA HIS A 18 -13.91 -22.62 14.16
C HIS A 18 -13.10 -21.49 14.78
N ALA A 19 -12.30 -21.84 15.79
CA ALA A 19 -11.20 -21.01 16.23
C ALA A 19 -10.23 -20.82 15.05
N VAL A 20 -10.11 -19.57 14.58
CA VAL A 20 -9.08 -19.17 13.62
C VAL A 20 -7.71 -19.41 14.29
N PRO A 21 -6.82 -20.24 13.72
CA PRO A 21 -5.51 -20.47 14.31
C PRO A 21 -4.72 -19.15 14.33
N GLY A 22 -4.09 -18.87 15.47
CA GLY A 22 -3.40 -17.63 15.78
C GLY A 22 -2.46 -17.14 14.68
N ILE A 23 -2.53 -15.85 14.40
CA ILE A 23 -1.56 -15.10 13.61
C ILE A 23 -0.20 -15.29 14.28
N ALA A 24 0.70 -16.04 13.63
CA ALA A 24 2.09 -16.12 14.06
C ALA A 24 2.69 -14.71 14.10
N PRO A 25 3.49 -14.36 15.12
CA PRO A 25 4.09 -13.06 15.23
C PRO A 25 4.94 -12.77 13.99
N GLU A 26 4.99 -11.48 13.65
CA GLU A 26 5.74 -10.92 12.53
C GLU A 26 7.17 -11.47 12.50
N VAL A 27 7.49 -12.25 11.46
CA VAL A 27 8.85 -12.76 11.25
C VAL A 27 9.70 -11.58 10.80
N THR A 28 10.47 -11.04 11.73
CA THR A 28 11.52 -10.06 11.46
C THR A 28 12.57 -10.71 10.54
N PRO A 29 13.04 -10.02 9.49
CA PRO A 29 14.13 -10.55 8.67
C PRO A 29 15.37 -10.71 9.57
N GLY A 30 16.04 -11.86 9.45
CA GLY A 30 17.22 -12.20 10.23
C GLY A 30 18.35 -11.17 10.11
N PRO A 31 19.29 -11.17 11.07
CA PRO A 31 20.26 -10.10 11.22
C PRO A 31 21.19 -10.00 9.99
N VAL A 32 21.27 -8.80 9.43
CA VAL A 32 22.34 -8.40 8.50
C VAL A 32 23.62 -8.18 9.32
N PRO A 33 24.80 -8.67 8.91
CA PRO A 33 26.03 -8.48 9.68
C PRO A 33 26.40 -6.98 9.73
N GLY A 34 26.52 -6.44 10.95
CA GLY A 34 26.67 -5.01 11.24
C GLY A 34 25.30 -4.32 11.35
N ALA A 35 24.91 -3.90 12.55
CA ALA A 35 23.66 -3.16 12.74
C ALA A 35 23.67 -1.93 11.81
N ALA A 36 22.67 -1.83 10.93
CA ALA A 36 22.54 -0.67 10.07
C ALA A 36 22.49 0.60 10.95
N PRO A 37 23.10 1.71 10.49
CA PRO A 37 23.11 2.95 11.26
C PRO A 37 21.68 3.42 11.56
N SER A 38 21.52 4.17 12.66
CA SER A 38 20.23 4.83 12.92
C SER A 38 19.91 5.84 11.80
N PRO A 39 18.63 6.18 11.57
CA PRO A 39 18.26 7.21 10.60
C PRO A 39 18.99 8.53 10.83
N GLU A 40 19.19 8.95 12.07
CA GLU A 40 19.91 10.17 12.44
C GLU A 40 21.38 10.09 12.02
N ALA A 41 22.05 8.97 12.28
CA ALA A 41 23.44 8.77 11.91
C ALA A 41 23.63 8.68 10.38
N TYR A 42 22.65 8.11 9.68
CA TYR A 42 22.74 7.87 8.24
C TYR A 42 22.34 9.08 7.39
N TYR A 43 21.18 9.68 7.69
CA TYR A 43 20.67 10.83 6.93
C TYR A 43 21.25 12.17 7.44
N GLY A 44 21.82 12.19 8.64
CA GLY A 44 22.42 13.37 9.25
C GLY A 44 21.43 14.54 9.32
N GLU A 45 21.90 15.74 8.95
CA GLU A 45 21.11 16.97 8.95
C GLU A 45 19.88 16.91 8.03
N ARG A 46 19.90 16.03 7.00
CA ARG A 46 18.78 15.85 6.08
C ARG A 46 17.59 15.18 6.75
N TYR A 47 17.80 14.45 7.87
CA TYR A 47 16.74 13.66 8.48
C TYR A 47 15.56 14.51 8.97
N ALA A 48 15.84 15.63 9.63
CA ALA A 48 14.81 16.56 10.07
C ALA A 48 13.98 17.09 8.89
N THR A 49 14.65 17.38 7.78
CA THR A 49 14.01 17.81 6.55
C THR A 49 13.13 16.70 5.96
N LEU A 50 13.58 15.43 5.99
CA LEU A 50 12.82 14.28 5.45
C LEU A 50 11.55 14.05 6.26
N LEU A 51 11.63 14.23 7.58
CA LEU A 51 10.47 14.19 8.46
C LEU A 51 9.50 15.34 8.20
N ALA A 52 10.00 16.55 7.93
CA ALA A 52 9.17 17.69 7.57
C ALA A 52 8.46 17.48 6.22
N ALA A 53 9.15 16.93 5.21
CA ALA A 53 8.55 16.57 3.93
C ALA A 53 7.44 15.52 4.09
N ARG A 54 7.68 14.51 4.93
CA ARG A 54 6.67 13.50 5.28
C ARG A 54 5.44 14.16 5.92
N GLN A 55 5.64 15.01 6.92
CA GLN A 55 4.55 15.68 7.64
C GLN A 55 3.73 16.59 6.71
N GLN A 56 4.40 17.39 5.87
CA GLN A 56 3.71 18.26 4.92
C GLN A 56 2.80 17.48 3.97
N MET A 57 3.23 16.28 3.55
CA MET A 57 2.42 15.41 2.70
C MET A 57 1.28 14.74 3.47
N ASP A 58 1.48 14.37 4.74
CA ASP A 58 0.41 13.86 5.61
C ASP A 58 -0.68 14.93 5.78
N ASP A 59 -0.29 16.17 6.11
CA ASP A 59 -1.19 17.31 6.27
C ASP A 59 -2.02 17.56 4.99
N LEU A 60 -1.38 17.46 3.82
CA LEU A 60 -2.02 17.62 2.50
C LEU A 60 -3.12 16.59 2.24
N ILE A 61 -2.88 15.32 2.62
CA ILE A 61 -3.85 14.22 2.44
C ILE A 61 -4.99 14.35 3.45
N GLU A 62 -4.69 14.75 4.68
CA GLU A 62 -5.73 15.01 5.67
C GLU A 62 -6.62 16.20 5.30
N GLU A 63 -6.05 17.26 4.72
CA GLU A 63 -6.82 18.40 4.19
C GLU A 63 -7.82 17.93 3.13
N PHE A 64 -7.38 17.10 2.18
CA PHE A 64 -8.29 16.51 1.19
C PHE A 64 -9.41 15.72 1.85
N SER A 65 -9.08 14.84 2.79
CA SER A 65 -10.04 14.00 3.50
C SER A 65 -11.10 14.83 4.23
N ARG A 66 -10.69 15.94 4.87
CA ARG A 66 -11.60 16.89 5.53
C ARG A 66 -12.48 17.65 4.53
N SER A 67 -11.91 18.12 3.42
CA SER A 67 -12.63 18.91 2.40
C SER A 67 -13.79 18.19 1.71
N ARG A 68 -13.83 16.85 1.81
CA ARG A 68 -14.83 15.98 1.16
C ARG A 68 -15.76 15.28 2.15
N SER A 69 -15.61 15.52 3.45
CA SER A 69 -16.37 14.81 4.50
C SER A 69 -17.81 15.29 4.66
N ASP A 70 -18.21 16.38 3.99
CA ASP A 70 -19.49 17.05 4.26
C ASP A 70 -20.63 16.65 3.29
N SER A 71 -20.37 15.82 2.27
CA SER A 71 -21.36 15.50 1.22
C SER A 71 -21.61 14.01 0.94
N ASP A 72 -20.84 13.08 1.51
CA ASP A 72 -21.04 11.63 1.35
C ASP A 72 -20.77 10.91 2.67
N ASP A 73 -21.60 9.92 3.02
CA ASP A 73 -21.41 9.07 4.21
C ASP A 73 -20.09 8.26 4.19
N LEU A 74 -19.38 8.22 3.05
CA LEU A 74 -18.09 7.56 2.88
C LEU A 74 -16.98 8.56 2.56
N LYS A 75 -16.00 8.66 3.48
CA LYS A 75 -14.79 9.47 3.29
C LYS A 75 -13.97 8.95 2.09
N PRO A 76 -13.54 9.81 1.15
CA PRO A 76 -12.74 9.39 -0.01
C PRO A 76 -11.44 8.68 0.37
N VAL A 77 -10.74 9.20 1.39
CA VAL A 77 -9.56 8.56 1.99
C VAL A 77 -9.97 7.88 3.29
N VAL A 78 -9.82 6.56 3.34
CA VAL A 78 -10.19 5.74 4.50
C VAL A 78 -9.08 5.78 5.54
N TYR A 79 -7.84 5.57 5.10
CA TYR A 79 -6.64 5.75 5.92
C TYR A 79 -5.43 6.04 5.01
N HIS A 80 -4.36 6.56 5.60
CA HIS A 80 -3.07 6.66 4.95
C HIS A 80 -1.96 6.30 5.93
N THR A 81 -0.79 5.95 5.39
CA THR A 81 0.43 5.73 6.16
C THR A 81 1.59 6.40 5.45
N SER A 82 2.56 6.88 6.22
CA SER A 82 3.76 7.55 5.69
C SER A 82 5.00 7.06 6.40
N ARG A 83 6.14 7.10 5.71
CA ARG A 83 7.43 6.71 6.29
C ARG A 83 8.60 7.40 5.61
N VAL A 84 9.68 7.55 6.37
CA VAL A 84 11.04 7.68 5.82
C VAL A 84 11.65 6.28 5.77
N LYS A 85 12.25 5.92 4.64
CA LYS A 85 12.84 4.60 4.43
C LYS A 85 13.96 4.36 5.45
N SER A 86 14.05 3.14 6.00
CA SER A 86 15.16 2.80 6.90
C SER A 86 16.49 2.75 6.12
N PRO A 87 17.63 3.08 6.76
CA PRO A 87 18.94 2.97 6.14
C PRO A 87 19.22 1.57 5.57
N ALA A 88 18.88 0.51 6.32
CA ALA A 88 19.02 -0.87 5.87
C ALA A 88 18.28 -1.14 4.55
N SER A 89 17.00 -0.75 4.47
CA SER A 89 16.19 -0.95 3.27
C SER A 89 16.61 -0.05 2.11
N LEU A 90 17.20 1.13 2.39
CA LEU A 90 17.74 2.00 1.35
C LEU A 90 19.01 1.40 0.74
N MET A 91 19.97 0.98 1.57
CA MET A 91 21.20 0.32 1.11
C MET A 91 20.89 -0.95 0.31
N GLU A 92 19.96 -1.79 0.76
CA GLU A 92 19.51 -2.95 -0.02
C GLU A 92 18.96 -2.54 -1.39
N LYS A 93 18.20 -1.44 -1.46
CA LYS A 93 17.61 -0.95 -2.71
C LYS A 93 18.67 -0.36 -3.66
N ILE A 94 19.69 0.31 -3.12
CA ILE A 94 20.85 0.80 -3.90
C ILE A 94 21.59 -0.38 -4.53
N ALA A 95 21.90 -1.41 -3.74
CA ALA A 95 22.58 -2.61 -4.21
C ALA A 95 21.78 -3.35 -5.28
N ARG A 96 20.46 -3.51 -5.11
CA ARG A 96 19.58 -4.13 -6.13
C ARG A 96 19.51 -3.35 -7.44
N LYS A 97 19.80 -2.04 -7.43
CA LYS A 97 19.90 -1.20 -8.62
C LYS A 97 21.30 -1.22 -9.26
N GLY A 98 22.22 -2.03 -8.73
CA GLY A 98 23.54 -2.25 -9.32
C GLY A 98 24.60 -1.24 -8.91
N SER A 99 24.34 -0.37 -7.92
CA SER A 99 25.37 0.52 -7.36
C SER A 99 26.09 -0.14 -6.20
N CYS A 100 27.41 0.06 -6.13
CA CYS A 100 28.26 -0.38 -5.03
C CYS A 100 28.25 0.60 -3.83
N GLY A 101 27.63 1.77 -4.00
CA GLY A 101 27.49 2.77 -2.97
C GLY A 101 26.45 2.41 -1.91
N THR A 102 26.49 3.13 -0.79
CA THR A 102 25.58 2.93 0.35
C THR A 102 25.05 4.22 0.92
N THR A 103 25.37 5.37 0.32
CA THR A 103 25.05 6.70 0.85
C THR A 103 23.72 7.23 0.32
N PHE A 104 23.25 8.34 0.90
CA PHE A 104 22.10 9.06 0.40
C PHE A 104 22.29 9.53 -1.05
N ASP A 105 23.48 10.05 -1.40
CA ASP A 105 23.75 10.54 -2.76
C ASP A 105 23.79 9.40 -3.78
N ASP A 106 24.22 8.20 -3.36
CA ASP A 106 24.11 6.99 -4.18
C ASP A 106 22.65 6.63 -4.47
N ALA A 107 21.76 6.78 -3.49
CA ALA A 107 20.33 6.57 -3.71
C ALA A 107 19.75 7.54 -4.76
N LEU A 108 20.21 8.79 -4.75
CA LEU A 108 19.80 9.79 -5.73
C LEU A 108 20.33 9.46 -7.13
N SER A 109 21.59 9.07 -7.24
CA SER A 109 22.22 8.77 -8.53
C SER A 109 21.56 7.60 -9.26
N VAL A 110 21.06 6.60 -8.53
CA VAL A 110 20.29 5.48 -9.09
C VAL A 110 18.79 5.73 -9.18
N GLY A 111 18.32 6.94 -8.88
CA GLY A 111 16.92 7.36 -9.00
C GLY A 111 15.98 6.62 -8.04
N ILE A 112 16.32 6.52 -6.75
CA ILE A 112 15.41 6.04 -5.72
C ILE A 112 14.54 7.20 -5.23
N ASN A 113 13.24 7.14 -5.56
CA ASN A 113 12.28 8.23 -5.28
C ASN A 113 11.38 7.96 -4.06
N ASP A 114 11.45 6.78 -3.44
CA ASP A 114 10.62 6.37 -2.30
C ASP A 114 11.40 6.43 -0.97
N ILE A 115 12.30 7.42 -0.84
CA ILE A 115 12.99 7.71 0.43
C ILE A 115 11.97 8.24 1.42
N VAL A 116 11.12 9.18 0.99
CA VAL A 116 9.86 9.53 1.65
C VAL A 116 8.75 8.86 0.85
N GLY A 117 7.93 8.06 1.52
CA GLY A 117 6.87 7.30 0.87
C GLY A 117 5.56 7.42 1.61
N LEU A 118 4.49 7.71 0.87
CA LEU A 118 3.11 7.71 1.36
C LEU A 118 2.33 6.58 0.68
N ARG A 119 1.45 5.95 1.45
CA ARG A 119 0.43 5.04 0.94
C ARG A 119 -0.93 5.56 1.38
N VAL A 120 -1.79 5.84 0.42
CA VAL A 120 -3.11 6.42 0.65
C VAL A 120 -4.15 5.45 0.13
N ASN A 121 -5.00 4.97 1.05
CA ASN A 121 -6.02 3.97 0.79
C ASN A 121 -7.37 4.66 0.70
N CYS A 122 -7.91 4.68 -0.51
CA CYS A 122 -9.17 5.30 -0.85
C CYS A 122 -10.31 4.28 -0.83
N ALA A 123 -11.54 4.76 -0.65
CA ALA A 123 -12.72 3.92 -0.60
C ALA A 123 -13.01 3.28 -1.96
N PHE A 124 -12.94 4.08 -3.04
CA PHE A 124 -13.19 3.61 -4.40
C PHE A 124 -12.12 4.08 -5.39
N VAL A 125 -12.20 3.55 -6.62
CA VAL A 125 -11.27 3.87 -7.70
C VAL A 125 -11.36 5.36 -8.08
N ASP A 126 -12.54 5.95 -8.13
CA ASP A 126 -12.70 7.38 -8.43
C ASP A 126 -12.06 8.25 -7.35
N ASP A 127 -12.07 7.81 -6.08
CA ASP A 127 -11.42 8.53 -4.99
C ASP A 127 -9.90 8.48 -5.10
N VAL A 128 -9.32 7.41 -5.67
CA VAL A 128 -7.89 7.36 -6.01
C VAL A 128 -7.54 8.47 -6.99
N TYR A 129 -8.31 8.59 -8.08
CA TYR A 129 -8.06 9.63 -9.09
C TYR A 129 -8.39 11.03 -8.57
N ALA A 130 -9.42 11.20 -7.74
CA ALA A 130 -9.75 12.47 -7.11
C ALA A 130 -8.65 12.93 -6.14
N THR A 131 -8.10 12.00 -5.34
CA THR A 131 -6.95 12.28 -4.47
C THR A 131 -5.72 12.65 -5.28
N ALA A 132 -5.45 11.94 -6.39
CA ALA A 132 -4.38 12.30 -7.29
C ALA A 132 -4.56 13.70 -7.87
N ALA A 133 -5.76 14.03 -8.34
CA ALA A 133 -6.08 15.36 -8.87
C ALA A 133 -5.93 16.45 -7.80
N TRP A 134 -6.33 16.17 -6.55
CA TRP A 134 -6.08 17.07 -5.42
C TRP A 134 -4.60 17.36 -5.27
N VAL A 135 -3.74 16.34 -5.19
CA VAL A 135 -2.29 16.51 -5.05
C VAL A 135 -1.71 17.31 -6.23
N ARG A 136 -2.12 17.01 -7.47
CA ARG A 136 -1.66 17.73 -8.67
C ARG A 136 -2.06 19.20 -8.69
N SER A 137 -3.16 19.56 -8.03
CA SER A 137 -3.69 20.93 -8.03
C SER A 137 -3.01 21.87 -7.02
N ARG A 138 -2.05 21.37 -6.24
CA ARG A 138 -1.41 22.12 -5.17
C ARG A 138 -0.26 22.95 -5.70
N ASP A 139 -0.30 24.23 -5.39
CA ASP A 139 0.72 25.23 -5.74
C ASP A 139 2.06 25.00 -5.05
N GLU A 140 2.20 24.01 -4.16
CA GLU A 140 3.45 23.62 -3.52
C GLU A 140 4.02 22.27 -4.02
N VAL A 141 3.32 21.59 -4.93
CA VAL A 141 3.64 20.25 -5.43
C VAL A 141 3.93 20.27 -6.94
N GLU A 142 5.12 19.81 -7.32
CA GLU A 142 5.49 19.52 -8.71
C GLU A 142 5.40 18.01 -8.96
N VAL A 143 4.61 17.57 -9.95
CA VAL A 143 4.55 16.15 -10.33
C VAL A 143 5.65 15.83 -11.33
N LEU A 144 6.63 15.02 -10.91
CA LEU A 144 7.79 14.65 -11.70
C LEU A 144 7.52 13.45 -12.62
N ASN A 145 6.72 12.50 -12.13
CA ASN A 145 6.38 11.29 -12.87
C ASN A 145 5.10 10.68 -12.33
N GLU A 146 4.39 9.96 -13.19
CA GLU A 146 3.16 9.26 -12.86
C GLU A 146 3.17 7.87 -13.49
N LYS A 147 2.79 6.86 -12.70
CA LYS A 147 2.66 5.49 -13.17
C LYS A 147 1.31 4.93 -12.77
N ASP A 148 0.41 4.84 -13.73
CA ASP A 148 -0.92 4.32 -13.54
C ASP A 148 -0.96 2.80 -13.74
N TYR A 149 -0.70 2.05 -12.67
CA TYR A 149 -0.87 0.60 -12.69
C TYR A 149 -2.32 0.17 -12.44
N ILE A 150 -3.27 1.09 -12.26
CA ILE A 150 -4.69 0.75 -12.23
C ILE A 150 -5.15 0.54 -13.68
N ALA A 151 -4.88 1.52 -14.55
CA ALA A 151 -5.15 1.44 -15.98
C ALA A 151 -4.24 0.43 -16.71
N HIS A 152 -2.97 0.34 -16.30
CA HIS A 152 -1.98 -0.56 -16.89
C HIS A 152 -1.32 -1.48 -15.84
N PRO A 153 -2.04 -2.52 -15.36
CA PRO A 153 -1.54 -3.42 -14.34
C PRO A 153 -0.23 -4.10 -14.74
N LYS A 154 0.63 -4.39 -13.76
CA LYS A 154 1.82 -5.20 -14.01
C LYS A 154 1.43 -6.65 -14.36
N PRO A 155 2.33 -7.43 -14.98
CA PRO A 155 2.05 -8.82 -15.35
C PRO A 155 1.59 -9.71 -14.18
N ASN A 156 2.04 -9.44 -12.96
CA ASN A 156 1.65 -10.15 -11.75
C ASN A 156 0.26 -9.76 -11.19
N GLY A 157 -0.46 -8.82 -11.81
CA GLY A 157 -1.75 -8.31 -11.35
C GLY A 157 -1.67 -7.11 -10.39
N TYR A 158 -0.46 -6.60 -10.11
CA TYR A 158 -0.29 -5.44 -9.24
C TYR A 158 -0.94 -4.18 -9.81
N ARG A 159 -1.75 -3.51 -8.97
CA ARG A 159 -2.47 -2.26 -9.27
C ARG A 159 -2.24 -1.22 -8.18
N SER A 160 -1.97 0.02 -8.59
CA SER A 160 -1.83 1.23 -7.76
C SER A 160 -1.54 2.40 -8.68
N LEU A 161 -1.96 3.61 -8.32
CA LEU A 161 -1.50 4.83 -9.00
C LEU A 161 -0.32 5.41 -8.23
N HIS A 162 0.84 5.56 -8.88
CA HIS A 162 2.05 6.11 -8.26
C HIS A 162 2.29 7.52 -8.77
N LEU A 163 2.37 8.47 -7.84
CA LEU A 163 2.83 9.84 -8.12
C LEU A 163 4.23 10.01 -7.53
N ILE A 164 5.17 10.46 -8.35
CA ILE A 164 6.47 10.93 -7.90
C ILE A 164 6.41 12.44 -7.91
N VAL A 165 6.50 13.06 -6.74
CA VAL A 165 6.32 14.50 -6.59
C VAL A 165 7.54 15.15 -5.95
N ARG A 166 7.76 16.43 -6.23
CA ARG A 166 8.71 17.29 -5.53
C ARG A 166 7.93 18.39 -4.82
N LEU A 167 8.28 18.65 -3.57
CA LEU A 167 7.80 19.83 -2.86
C LEU A 167 8.68 21.02 -3.22
N HIS A 168 8.10 22.20 -3.44
CA HIS A 168 8.88 23.39 -3.79
C HIS A 168 8.65 24.58 -2.84
N ARG A 169 7.99 24.34 -1.70
CA ARG A 169 7.88 25.27 -0.57
C ARG A 169 8.30 24.58 0.73
N GLY A 170 8.81 25.36 1.69
CA GLY A 170 9.23 24.87 3.01
C GLY A 170 10.62 24.21 3.02
N ALA A 171 11.03 23.70 4.18
CA ALA A 171 12.32 23.02 4.35
C ALA A 171 12.47 21.82 3.39
N ALA A 172 11.35 21.17 3.05
CA ALA A 172 11.27 20.05 2.13
C ALA A 172 11.62 20.38 0.67
N ALA A 173 11.68 21.67 0.28
CA ALA A 173 12.01 22.07 -1.09
C ALA A 173 13.42 21.66 -1.53
N LEU A 174 14.31 21.39 -0.57
CA LEU A 174 15.70 20.99 -0.81
C LEU A 174 15.88 19.46 -0.87
N LEU A 175 14.79 18.69 -0.79
CA LEU A 175 14.84 17.23 -0.69
C LEU A 175 14.50 16.51 -1.99
N PRO A 176 14.89 15.21 -2.09
CA PRO A 176 14.48 14.36 -3.20
C PRO A 176 12.97 14.16 -3.24
N ALA A 177 12.54 13.60 -4.36
CA ALA A 177 11.14 13.32 -4.63
C ALA A 177 10.49 12.46 -3.53
N VAL A 178 9.19 12.67 -3.35
CA VAL A 178 8.30 11.84 -2.54
C VAL A 178 7.53 10.90 -3.47
N GLU A 179 7.42 9.63 -3.10
CA GLU A 179 6.54 8.67 -3.79
C GLU A 179 5.22 8.53 -3.03
N ILE A 180 4.10 8.84 -3.69
CA ILE A 180 2.74 8.62 -3.19
C ILE A 180 2.14 7.43 -3.94
N GLN A 181 1.72 6.41 -3.22
CA GLN A 181 1.04 5.25 -3.77
C GLN A 181 -0.44 5.30 -3.38
N LEU A 182 -1.29 5.55 -4.35
CA LEU A 182 -2.74 5.63 -4.19
C LEU A 182 -3.35 4.27 -4.57
N ARG A 183 -4.24 3.77 -3.72
CA ARG A 183 -4.84 2.44 -3.83
C ARG A 183 -6.26 2.44 -3.31
N THR A 184 -7.05 1.44 -3.70
CA THR A 184 -8.25 1.04 -2.97
C THR A 184 -7.88 0.16 -1.77
N ILE A 185 -8.82 -0.07 -0.86
CA ILE A 185 -8.62 -1.03 0.24
C ILE A 185 -8.30 -2.44 -0.32
N ALA A 186 -9.04 -2.88 -1.34
CA ALA A 186 -8.92 -4.24 -1.86
C ALA A 186 -7.58 -4.46 -2.59
N THR A 187 -7.13 -3.48 -3.39
CA THR A 187 -5.81 -3.55 -4.05
C THR A 187 -4.65 -3.53 -3.06
N ASP A 188 -4.78 -2.82 -1.94
CA ASP A 188 -3.75 -2.81 -0.90
C ASP A 188 -3.68 -4.12 -0.10
N PHE A 189 -4.83 -4.73 0.17
CA PHE A 189 -4.91 -6.08 0.75
C PHE A 189 -4.13 -7.07 -0.12
N TRP A 190 -4.43 -7.11 -1.42
CA TRP A 190 -3.74 -7.98 -2.37
C TRP A 190 -2.23 -7.71 -2.41
N ALA A 191 -1.83 -6.45 -2.55
CA ALA A 191 -0.42 -6.07 -2.67
C ALA A 191 0.39 -6.37 -1.41
N THR A 192 -0.24 -6.27 -0.24
CA THR A 192 0.40 -6.63 1.04
C THR A 192 0.62 -8.13 1.15
N LEU A 193 -0.34 -8.94 0.70
CA LEU A 193 -0.22 -10.40 0.67
C LEU A 193 0.86 -10.85 -0.33
N GLU A 194 0.83 -10.32 -1.56
CA GLU A 194 1.81 -10.65 -2.60
C GLU A 194 3.23 -10.33 -2.16
N HIS A 195 3.44 -9.17 -1.53
CA HIS A 195 4.74 -8.79 -0.99
C HIS A 195 5.22 -9.76 0.10
N LYS A 196 4.35 -10.15 1.03
CA LYS A 196 4.70 -11.12 2.10
C LYS A 196 5.08 -12.48 1.51
N ILE A 197 4.36 -12.92 0.47
CA ILE A 197 4.64 -14.18 -0.22
C ILE A 197 6.00 -14.13 -0.92
N LYS A 198 6.30 -13.08 -1.68
CA LYS A 198 7.60 -12.91 -2.35
C LYS A 198 8.80 -12.93 -1.42
N TYR A 199 8.65 -12.46 -0.19
CA TYR A 199 9.73 -12.45 0.81
C TYR A 199 9.92 -13.80 1.52
N LYS A 200 8.92 -14.70 1.50
CA LYS A 200 9.09 -16.06 2.05
C LYS A 200 9.85 -16.91 1.03
N LYS A 201 11.10 -17.26 1.36
CA LYS A 201 12.03 -18.00 0.49
C LYS A 201 11.64 -19.46 0.22
N THR A 202 10.63 -20.00 0.90
CA THR A 202 10.23 -21.41 0.81
C THR A 202 8.75 -21.49 0.44
N ILE A 203 8.48 -21.41 -0.86
CA ILE A 203 7.14 -21.67 -1.41
C ILE A 203 7.26 -22.84 -2.38
N GLU A 204 6.49 -23.89 -2.10
CA GLU A 204 6.31 -24.99 -3.05
C GLU A 204 5.51 -24.48 -4.24
N ASN A 205 6.03 -24.70 -5.45
CA ASN A 205 5.43 -24.31 -6.73
C ASN A 205 5.12 -22.80 -6.89
N PRO A 206 6.16 -21.96 -7.05
CA PRO A 206 6.00 -20.51 -7.12
C PRO A 206 5.19 -20.03 -8.33
N GLU A 207 5.18 -20.78 -9.44
CA GLU A 207 4.45 -20.41 -10.65
C GLU A 207 2.94 -20.50 -10.46
N LEU A 208 2.45 -21.60 -9.87
CA LEU A 208 1.03 -21.75 -9.54
C LEU A 208 0.57 -20.67 -8.56
N MET A 209 1.38 -20.36 -7.55
CA MET A 209 1.05 -19.31 -6.58
C MET A 209 0.96 -17.93 -7.24
N GLN A 210 1.87 -17.61 -8.17
CA GLN A 210 1.81 -16.36 -8.93
C GLN A 210 0.59 -16.29 -9.84
N ALA A 211 0.22 -17.39 -10.49
CA ALA A 211 -0.98 -17.46 -11.32
C ALA A 211 -2.26 -17.24 -10.49
N GLU A 212 -2.37 -17.88 -9.33
CA GLU A 212 -3.50 -17.69 -8.41
C GLU A 212 -3.56 -16.27 -7.85
N LEU A 213 -2.42 -15.70 -7.45
CA LEU A 213 -2.37 -14.30 -7.02
C LEU A 213 -2.85 -13.38 -8.14
N LYS A 214 -2.40 -13.59 -9.38
CA LYS A 214 -2.85 -12.79 -10.52
C LYS A 214 -4.37 -12.92 -10.72
N ARG A 215 -4.92 -14.14 -10.70
CA ARG A 215 -6.37 -14.38 -10.80
C ARG A 215 -7.14 -13.61 -9.73
N CYS A 216 -6.72 -13.73 -8.47
CA CYS A 216 -7.34 -12.99 -7.35
C CYS A 216 -7.24 -11.47 -7.55
N ALA A 217 -6.12 -10.96 -8.08
CA ALA A 217 -5.98 -9.53 -8.37
C ALA A 217 -7.00 -9.05 -9.41
N ASP A 218 -7.27 -9.85 -10.44
CA ASP A 218 -8.23 -9.53 -11.50
C ASP A 218 -9.67 -9.57 -10.98
N GLU A 219 -10.00 -10.53 -10.11
CA GLU A 219 -11.31 -10.60 -9.43
C GLU A 219 -11.53 -9.41 -8.49
N ILE A 220 -10.52 -9.05 -7.69
CA ILE A 220 -10.55 -7.87 -6.82
C ILE A 220 -10.83 -6.60 -7.63
N ALA A 221 -10.15 -6.43 -8.78
CA ALA A 221 -10.37 -5.27 -9.62
C ALA A 221 -11.80 -5.21 -10.19
N ALA A 222 -12.38 -6.35 -10.58
CA ALA A 222 -13.76 -6.42 -11.04
C ALA A 222 -14.77 -6.08 -9.93
N VAL A 223 -14.50 -6.51 -8.70
CA VAL A 223 -15.32 -6.17 -7.53
C VAL A 223 -15.22 -4.67 -7.23
N ASP A 224 -14.03 -4.08 -7.22
CA ASP A 224 -13.83 -2.64 -6.99
C ASP A 224 -14.64 -1.80 -8.00
N LEU A 225 -14.62 -2.16 -9.29
CA LEU A 225 -15.40 -1.48 -10.33
C LEU A 225 -16.91 -1.65 -10.15
N SER A 226 -17.36 -2.84 -9.74
CA SER A 226 -18.79 -3.09 -9.48
C SER A 226 -19.29 -2.26 -8.30
N MET A 227 -18.50 -2.20 -7.22
CA MET A 227 -18.80 -1.38 -6.04
C MET A 227 -18.82 0.13 -6.37
N GLN A 228 -17.89 0.58 -7.23
CA GLN A 228 -17.90 1.96 -7.74
C GLN A 228 -19.17 2.25 -8.55
N ALA A 229 -19.60 1.35 -9.43
CA ALA A 229 -20.82 1.54 -10.21
C ALA A 229 -22.07 1.67 -9.32
N ILE A 230 -22.17 0.84 -8.27
CA ILE A 230 -23.25 0.92 -7.27
C ILE A 230 -23.24 2.28 -6.57
N ARG A 231 -22.07 2.77 -6.14
CA ARG A 231 -21.93 4.10 -5.54
C ARG A 231 -22.41 5.20 -6.46
N ASN A 232 -22.07 5.12 -7.75
CA ASN A 232 -22.48 6.14 -8.73
C ASN A 232 -24.01 6.16 -8.89
N VAL A 233 -24.66 4.99 -8.95
CA VAL A 233 -26.13 4.91 -8.98
C VAL A 233 -26.77 5.54 -7.74
N ILE A 234 -26.21 5.32 -6.55
CA ILE A 234 -26.73 5.91 -5.30
C ILE A 234 -26.61 7.45 -5.33
N ARG A 235 -25.50 7.98 -5.85
CA ARG A 235 -25.27 9.43 -5.96
C ARG A 235 -26.14 10.09 -7.02
N ASP A 236 -26.35 9.45 -8.16
CA ASP A 236 -27.17 10.01 -9.25
C ASP A 236 -28.68 10.00 -8.91
N ALA A 237 -29.09 9.19 -7.93
CA ALA A 237 -30.47 9.08 -7.47
C ALA A 237 -30.86 10.10 -6.38
N GLY A 238 -29.88 10.78 -5.78
CA GLY A 238 -30.07 11.80 -4.72
C GLY A 238 -29.92 13.22 -5.25
#